data_AF-X0VW09-F1
#
_entry.id   AF-X0VW09-F1
#
_cell.length_a   1.000
_cell.length_b   1.000
_cell.length_c   1.000
_cell.angle_alpha   90.00
_cell.angle_beta   90.00
_cell.angle_gamma   90.00
#
_symmetry.space_group_name_H-M   'P 1'
#
loop_
_entity.id
_entity.type
_entity.pdbx_description
1 polymer ?
#
loop_
_entity_poly.entity_id
_entity_poly.type
_entity_poly.pdbx_seq_one_letter_code
_entity_poly.pdbx_strand_id
1 'polypeptide(L)'
;IRNIKGILSVMRLFKMIEGKPEFVSDPVWIDHYEVLYSSSDGLFYPQTKMGYYVNKGEKVGYVTDYLGNVKEELRAPFSGIILYIVYTPPVSKGEPLYEVGRVKQ
;
A
#
# COMPACT_ATOMS: atom_id res chain seq x y z
N ILE A 1 0.49 -3.15 -20.70
CA ILE A 1 0.07 -2.33 -19.53
C ILE A 1 -1.24 -2.90 -18.99
N ARG A 2 -1.28 -3.36 -17.73
CA ARG A 2 -2.44 -4.03 -17.10
C ARG A 2 -3.72 -3.16 -17.15
N ASN A 3 -3.56 -1.85 -16.97
CA ASN A 3 -4.67 -0.89 -16.99
C ASN A 3 -5.38 -0.84 -18.35
N ILE A 4 -4.64 -0.92 -19.46
CA ILE A 4 -5.23 -0.94 -20.81
C ILE A 4 -6.08 -2.21 -20.99
N LYS A 5 -5.58 -3.38 -20.57
CA LYS A 5 -6.36 -4.62 -20.63
C LYS A 5 -7.65 -4.54 -19.80
N GLY A 6 -7.58 -3.91 -18.62
CA GLY A 6 -8.74 -3.66 -17.78
C GLY A 6 -9.79 -2.79 -18.47
N ILE A 7 -9.37 -1.64 -19.03
CA ILE A 7 -10.26 -0.73 -19.78
C ILE A 7 -10.91 -1.46 -20.95
N LEU A 8 -10.12 -2.17 -21.77
CA LEU A 8 -10.64 -2.92 -22.92
C LEU A 8 -11.63 -4.01 -22.50
N SER A 9 -11.38 -4.67 -21.36
CA SER A 9 -12.31 -5.68 -20.83
C SER A 9 -13.63 -5.08 -20.38
N VAL A 10 -13.61 -3.90 -19.74
CA VAL A 10 -14.83 -3.15 -19.38
C VAL A 10 -15.60 -2.75 -20.63
N MET A 11 -14.93 -2.21 -21.65
CA MET A 11 -15.58 -1.80 -22.90
C MET A 11 -16.23 -2.99 -23.62
N ARG A 12 -15.58 -4.16 -23.65
CA ARG A 12 -16.16 -5.40 -24.20
C ARG A 12 -17.34 -5.91 -23.37
N LEU A 13 -17.26 -5.86 -22.04
CA LEU A 13 -18.35 -6.27 -21.14
C LEU A 13 -19.63 -5.46 -21.41
N PHE A 14 -19.49 -4.14 -21.57
CA PHE A 14 -20.60 -3.23 -21.87
C PHE A 14 -20.93 -3.13 -23.37
N LYS A 15 -20.33 -3.97 -24.21
CA LYS A 15 -20.57 -4.01 -25.68
C LYS A 15 -20.31 -2.69 -26.39
N MET A 16 -19.42 -1.86 -25.85
CA MET A 16 -18.96 -0.63 -26.51
C MET A 16 -18.04 -0.93 -27.70
N ILE A 17 -17.36 -2.07 -27.67
CA ILE A 17 -16.50 -2.61 -28.74
C ILE A 17 -16.71 -4.12 -28.88
N GLU A 18 -16.26 -4.66 -30.01
CA GLU A 18 -16.28 -6.11 -30.25
C GLU A 18 -15.33 -6.88 -29.33
N GLY A 19 -15.69 -8.13 -29.05
CA GLY A 19 -14.89 -9.09 -28.27
C GLY A 19 -15.54 -9.49 -26.95
N LYS A 20 -14.84 -10.34 -26.20
CA LYS A 20 -15.25 -10.80 -24.87
C LYS A 20 -14.38 -10.17 -23.78
N PRO A 21 -14.93 -9.84 -22.60
CA PRO A 21 -14.13 -9.35 -21.48
C PRO A 21 -13.10 -10.39 -21.03
N GLU A 22 -11.90 -9.95 -20.65
CA GLU A 22 -10.90 -10.77 -19.97
C GLU A 22 -11.06 -10.58 -18.45
N PHE A 23 -11.07 -11.67 -17.69
CA PHE A 23 -11.16 -11.65 -16.22
C PHE A 23 -9.84 -12.09 -15.59
N VAL A 24 -9.57 -11.63 -14.37
CA VAL A 24 -8.40 -12.07 -13.59
C VAL A 24 -8.66 -13.51 -13.09
N SER A 25 -7.78 -14.44 -13.43
CA SER A 25 -7.93 -15.87 -13.10
C SER A 25 -7.63 -16.19 -11.63
N ASP A 26 -6.69 -15.48 -11.02
CA ASP A 26 -6.22 -15.72 -9.65
C ASP A 26 -6.07 -14.39 -8.90
N PRO A 27 -7.18 -13.82 -8.38
CA PRO A 27 -7.14 -12.60 -7.62
C PRO A 27 -6.63 -12.85 -6.18
N VAL A 28 -5.70 -12.00 -5.73
CA VAL A 28 -5.35 -11.90 -4.32
C VAL A 28 -6.45 -11.12 -3.61
N TRP A 29 -7.13 -11.78 -2.67
CA TRP A 29 -8.19 -11.16 -1.86
C TRP A 29 -7.61 -10.56 -0.59
N ILE A 30 -7.98 -9.31 -0.30
CA ILE A 30 -7.67 -8.65 0.95
C ILE A 30 -8.96 -8.59 1.78
N ASP A 31 -8.94 -9.19 2.98
CA ASP A 31 -10.13 -9.26 3.84
C ASP A 31 -10.10 -8.30 5.04
N HIS A 32 -8.93 -7.71 5.32
CA HIS A 32 -8.72 -6.69 6.34
C HIS A 32 -7.58 -5.77 5.91
N TYR A 33 -7.66 -4.48 6.22
CA TYR A 33 -6.56 -3.55 6.00
C TYR A 33 -6.51 -2.48 7.09
N GLU A 34 -5.31 -1.98 7.36
CA GLU A 34 -5.10 -0.85 8.26
C GLU A 34 -4.15 0.16 7.63
N VAL A 35 -4.54 1.43 7.66
CA VAL A 35 -3.69 2.57 7.32
C VAL A 35 -2.97 3.04 8.58
N LEU A 36 -1.65 3.16 8.49
CA LEU A 36 -0.82 3.68 9.58
C LEU A 36 -0.52 5.14 9.30
N TYR A 37 -0.75 5.96 10.32
CA TYR A 37 -0.62 7.41 10.28
C TYR A 37 0.55 7.87 11.12
N SER A 38 1.18 8.97 10.72
CA SER A 38 2.28 9.55 11.49
C SER A 38 1.78 10.07 12.84
N SER A 39 2.45 9.69 13.93
CA SER A 39 2.20 10.28 15.26
C SER A 39 2.91 11.63 15.45
N SER A 40 3.80 12.00 14.51
CA SER A 40 4.67 13.17 14.62
C SER A 40 4.93 13.87 13.28
N ASP A 41 5.23 15.17 13.32
CA ASP A 41 5.80 15.87 12.14
C ASP A 41 7.24 15.45 11.93
N GLY A 42 7.67 15.35 10.67
CA GLY A 42 9.05 15.02 10.35
C GLY A 42 9.31 14.56 8.91
N LEU A 43 10.30 13.69 8.77
CA LEU A 43 10.69 13.06 7.51
C LEU A 43 10.49 11.55 7.61
N PHE A 44 9.63 10.97 6.77
CA PHE A 44 9.37 9.54 6.68
C PHE A 44 10.40 8.83 5.80
N TYR A 45 10.97 7.76 6.32
CA TYR A 45 11.91 6.88 5.64
C TYR A 45 11.32 5.46 5.55
N PRO A 46 10.70 5.09 4.41
CA PRO A 46 10.23 3.73 4.21
C PRO A 46 11.42 2.76 4.07
N GLN A 47 11.33 1.60 4.72
CA GLN A 47 12.32 0.51 4.65
C GLN A 47 11.79 -0.71 3.87
N THR A 48 10.55 -0.64 3.40
CA THR A 48 9.93 -1.62 2.50
C THR A 48 9.29 -0.91 1.30
N LYS A 49 8.65 -1.66 0.41
CA LYS A 49 8.02 -1.13 -0.81
C LYS A 49 6.61 -1.69 -0.98
N MET A 50 5.77 -0.97 -1.72
CA MET A 50 4.47 -1.47 -2.16
C MET A 50 4.63 -2.86 -2.81
N GLY A 51 3.71 -3.77 -2.47
CA GLY A 51 3.68 -5.15 -2.95
C GLY A 51 4.54 -6.14 -2.16
N TYR A 52 5.33 -5.68 -1.18
CA TYR A 52 6.12 -6.57 -0.32
C TYR A 52 5.26 -7.15 0.81
N TYR A 53 5.57 -8.39 1.19
CA TYR A 53 5.01 -9.01 2.38
C TYR A 53 5.78 -8.57 3.63
N VAL A 54 5.06 -8.38 4.73
CA VAL A 54 5.61 -8.04 6.05
C VAL A 54 4.99 -8.95 7.10
N ASN A 55 5.76 -9.23 8.16
CA ASN A 55 5.27 -9.94 9.33
C ASN A 55 4.76 -8.96 10.39
N LYS A 56 3.84 -9.40 11.26
CA LYS A 56 3.43 -8.63 12.43
C LYS A 56 4.64 -8.17 13.24
N GLY A 57 4.71 -6.87 13.53
CA GLY A 57 5.79 -6.25 14.29
C GLY A 57 7.06 -5.94 13.49
N GLU A 58 7.13 -6.36 12.22
CA GLU A 58 8.23 -6.04 11.32
C GLU A 58 8.31 -4.52 11.08
N LYS A 59 9.53 -3.99 11.05
CA LYS A 59 9.77 -2.56 10.84
C LYS A 59 9.52 -2.19 9.38
N VAL A 60 8.58 -1.29 9.17
CA VAL A 60 8.17 -0.80 7.84
C VAL A 60 8.91 0.49 7.49
N GLY A 61 9.26 1.29 8.49
CA GLY A 61 9.99 2.54 8.33
C GLY A 61 10.16 3.28 9.65
N TYR A 62 10.53 4.54 9.57
CA TYR A 62 10.62 5.44 10.72
C TYR A 62 10.44 6.90 10.29
N VAL A 63 10.09 7.76 11.25
CA VAL A 63 10.04 9.22 11.08
C VAL A 63 11.16 9.85 11.88
N THR A 64 11.88 10.80 11.29
CA THR A 64 12.88 11.63 11.99
C THR A 64 12.42 13.07 12.15
N ASP A 65 13.02 13.80 13.08
CA ASP A 65 13.05 15.27 12.99
C ASP A 65 13.93 15.75 11.80
N TYR A 66 14.03 17.06 11.62
CA TYR A 66 14.84 17.68 10.56
C TYR A 66 16.35 17.65 10.84
N LEU A 67 16.77 17.14 12.00
CA LEU A 67 18.17 16.95 12.39
C LEU A 67 18.61 15.48 12.28
N GLY A 68 17.69 14.57 11.92
CA GLY A 68 17.94 13.14 11.74
C GLY A 68 17.69 12.29 12.99
N ASN A 69 17.18 12.85 14.09
CA ASN A 69 16.83 12.07 15.27
C ASN A 69 15.53 11.30 15.02
N VAL A 70 15.51 10.00 15.29
CA VAL A 70 14.31 9.17 15.14
C VAL A 70 13.27 9.57 16.21
N LYS A 71 12.08 9.97 15.75
CA LYS A 71 10.93 10.31 16.59
C LYS A 71 9.93 9.16 16.71
N GLU A 72 9.86 8.32 15.70
CA GLU A 72 8.83 7.27 15.59
C GLU A 72 9.37 6.07 14.81
N GLU A 73 9.24 4.87 15.38
CA GLU A 73 9.42 3.62 14.65
C GLU A 73 8.07 3.10 14.18
N LEU A 74 7.98 2.73 12.90
CA LEU A 74 6.74 2.29 12.28
C LEU A 74 6.81 0.78 12.01
N ARG A 75 5.79 0.05 12.48
CA ARG A 75 5.76 -1.41 12.43
C ARG A 75 4.44 -1.90 11.84
N ALA A 76 4.48 -3.08 11.21
CA ALA A 76 3.28 -3.70 10.68
C ALA A 76 2.36 -4.20 11.83
N PRO A 77 1.07 -3.81 11.88
CA PRO A 77 0.15 -4.22 12.94
C PRO A 77 -0.20 -5.72 12.87
N PHE A 78 -0.10 -6.32 11.69
CA PHE A 78 -0.31 -7.73 11.40
C PHE A 78 0.50 -8.17 10.17
N SER A 79 0.60 -9.48 9.94
CA SER A 79 1.25 -10.01 8.74
C SER A 79 0.36 -9.82 7.51
N GLY A 80 0.94 -9.33 6.42
CA GLY A 80 0.19 -8.96 5.22
C GLY A 80 1.06 -8.43 4.11
N ILE A 81 0.46 -7.75 3.14
CA ILE A 81 1.12 -7.10 2.01
C ILE A 81 1.01 -5.57 2.14
N ILE A 82 2.06 -4.84 1.78
CA ILE A 82 2.04 -3.38 1.71
C ILE A 82 1.22 -2.95 0.49
N LEU A 83 0.02 -2.39 0.71
CA LEU A 83 -0.89 -1.99 -0.36
C LEU A 83 -0.52 -0.64 -0.97
N TYR A 84 -0.03 0.29 -0.15
CA TYR A 84 0.70 1.47 -0.59
C TYR A 84 1.70 1.91 0.47
N ILE A 85 2.66 2.74 0.05
CA ILE A 85 3.61 3.41 0.93
C ILE A 85 3.99 4.78 0.33
N VAL A 86 4.00 5.81 1.17
CA VAL A 86 4.37 7.17 0.77
C VAL A 86 5.88 7.25 0.60
N TYR A 87 6.32 7.82 -0.54
CA TYR A 87 7.74 8.01 -0.83
C TYR A 87 8.21 9.46 -0.70
N THR A 88 7.29 10.42 -0.63
CA THR A 88 7.63 11.82 -0.35
C THR A 88 8.04 11.97 1.11
N PRO A 89 9.27 12.40 1.42
CA PRO A 89 9.75 12.39 2.80
C PRO A 89 8.97 13.27 3.79
N PRO A 90 8.59 14.53 3.47
CA PRO A 90 7.90 15.37 4.44
C PRO A 90 6.54 14.79 4.84
N VAL A 91 6.29 14.72 6.14
CA VAL A 91 5.01 14.28 6.70
C VAL A 91 4.62 15.11 7.92
N SER A 92 3.32 15.37 8.05
CA SER A 92 2.70 15.99 9.23
C SER A 92 2.06 14.94 10.13
N LYS A 93 1.94 15.24 11.42
CA LYS A 93 1.18 14.42 12.37
C LYS A 93 -0.25 14.20 11.86
N GLY A 94 -0.67 12.94 11.83
CA GLY A 94 -1.99 12.53 11.35
C GLY A 94 -2.09 12.27 9.86
N GLU A 95 -1.01 12.46 9.08
CA GLU A 95 -0.98 12.07 7.67
C GLU A 95 -0.71 10.57 7.49
N PRO A 96 -1.28 9.94 6.45
CA PRO A 96 -1.06 8.52 6.17
C PRO A 96 0.36 8.24 5.67
N LEU A 97 0.92 7.11 6.07
CA LEU A 97 2.28 6.69 5.73
C LEU A 97 2.31 5.44 4.85
N TYR A 98 1.60 4.41 5.26
CA TYR A 98 1.48 3.14 4.54
C TYR A 98 0.22 2.40 4.95
N GLU A 99 -0.12 1.38 4.17
CA GLU A 99 -1.25 0.50 4.43
C GLU A 99 -0.81 -0.96 4.35
N VAL A 100 -1.23 -1.74 5.34
CA VAL A 100 -1.02 -3.19 5.35
C VAL A 100 -2.36 -3.87 5.09
N GLY A 101 -2.42 -4.74 4.07
CA GLY A 101 -3.57 -5.58 3.76
C GLY A 101 -3.32 -7.03 4.16
N ARG A 102 -4.26 -7.66 4.86
CA ARG A 102 -4.21 -9.10 5.16
C ARG A 102 -4.71 -9.88 3.95
N VAL A 103 -3.87 -10.76 3.44
CA VAL A 103 -4.27 -11.68 2.37
C VAL A 103 -5.19 -12.73 2.97
N LYS A 104 -6.40 -12.82 2.42
CA LYS A 104 -7.39 -13.83 2.78
C LYS A 104 -6.84 -15.21 2.43
N GLN A 105 -6.85 -16.12 3.41
CA GLN A 105 -6.53 -17.53 3.21
C GLN A 105 -7.66 -18.24 2.46
#